data_AF-A0A8B9S9C3-F1
#
_entry.id   AF-A0A8B9S9C3-F1
#
_cell.length_a   1.000
_cell.length_b   1.000
_cell.length_c   1.000
_cell.angle_alpha   90.00
_cell.angle_beta   90.00
_cell.angle_gamma   90.00
#
_symmetry.space_group_name_H-M   'P 1'
#
loop_
_entity.id
_entity.type
_entity.pdbx_description
1 polymer ?
#
loop_
_entity_poly.entity_id
_entity_poly.type
_entity_poly.pdbx_seq_one_letter_code
_entity_poly.pdbx_strand_id
1 'polypeptide(L)'
;MAEGAGTEAPRLPELLAAGWRLWEEVEAGTEPSSAAPAVQDKVRRGLDALQQAAAMVAQYKQKKELENRLASMRTFVESGQADEDQMREFYLLQTQKWINISLEEIESIDQETVILRSRAPPHGTSRQVRAPLKPFILTRDAAQAKVFGAGYPGVPTMTVDDWYEQRRRQGVMPGQTGVTDDELQKKQQEKKEEEDDEEALQKARNWDDWKDTHPKGYGNRQNMG
;
A
#
# COMPACT_ATOMS: atom_id res chain seq x y z
N MET A 1 -28.62 11.67 -4.58
CA MET A 1 -28.72 11.76 -3.10
C MET A 1 -27.31 11.95 -2.61
N ALA A 2 -27.02 13.08 -1.98
CA ALA A 2 -25.67 13.51 -1.64
C ALA A 2 -25.05 12.60 -0.57
N GLU A 3 -23.86 12.08 -0.85
CA GLU A 3 -23.00 11.36 0.09
C GLU A 3 -22.75 12.23 1.33
N GLY A 4 -23.04 11.68 2.51
CA GLY A 4 -22.66 12.27 3.77
C GLY A 4 -21.13 12.32 3.84
N ALA A 5 -20.58 13.53 3.76
CA ALA A 5 -19.21 13.78 4.15
C ALA A 5 -19.00 13.18 5.55
N GLY A 6 -18.08 12.22 5.66
CA GLY A 6 -17.64 11.69 6.94
C GLY A 6 -16.94 12.79 7.73
N THR A 7 -17.73 13.64 8.37
CA THR A 7 -17.22 14.58 9.37
C THR A 7 -16.95 13.75 10.61
N GLU A 8 -15.70 13.29 10.74
CA GLU A 8 -15.19 12.74 11.98
C GLU A 8 -15.53 13.72 13.11
N ALA A 9 -16.09 13.21 14.21
CA ALA A 9 -16.42 14.05 15.35
C ALA A 9 -15.14 14.76 15.84
N PRO A 10 -15.19 16.07 16.10
CA PRO A 10 -14.00 16.84 16.43
C PRO A 10 -13.34 16.29 17.69
N ARG A 11 -12.04 16.02 17.60
CA ARG A 11 -11.29 15.43 18.71
C ARG A 11 -11.04 16.47 19.80
N LEU A 12 -10.83 16.03 21.03
CA LEU A 12 -10.56 16.92 22.17
C LEU A 12 -9.42 17.95 21.89
N PRO A 13 -8.27 17.57 21.30
CA PRO A 13 -7.22 18.54 20.98
C PRO A 13 -7.66 19.59 19.95
N GLU A 14 -8.53 19.22 19.01
CA GLU A 14 -9.03 20.11 17.96
C GLU A 14 -10.04 21.12 18.54
N LEU A 15 -10.93 20.66 19.41
CA LEU A 15 -11.87 21.54 20.13
C LEU A 15 -11.15 22.55 21.00
N LEU A 16 -10.12 22.10 21.72
CA LEU A 16 -9.28 22.99 22.51
C LEU A 16 -8.55 23.99 21.60
N ALA A 17 -7.86 23.52 20.56
CA ALA A 17 -7.17 24.41 19.62
C ALA A 17 -8.11 25.44 18.97
N ALA A 18 -9.32 25.02 18.59
CA ALA A 18 -10.34 25.90 18.03
C ALA A 18 -10.82 26.95 19.04
N GLY A 19 -11.07 26.55 20.29
CA GLY A 19 -11.44 27.46 21.37
C GLY A 19 -10.35 28.49 21.67
N TRP A 20 -9.09 28.05 21.77
CA TRP A 20 -7.93 28.91 21.99
C TRP A 20 -7.72 29.90 20.84
N ARG A 21 -7.78 29.44 19.59
CA ARG A 21 -7.66 30.30 18.42
C ARG A 21 -8.76 31.37 18.38
N LEU A 22 -10.01 30.99 18.64
CA LEU A 22 -11.13 31.93 18.64
C LEU A 22 -11.01 32.95 19.77
N TRP A 23 -10.46 32.54 20.91
CA TRP A 23 -10.15 33.46 22.01
C TRP A 23 -9.06 34.47 21.62
N GLU A 24 -7.94 34.01 21.03
CA GLU A 24 -6.88 34.90 20.54
C GLU A 24 -7.38 35.88 19.46
N GLU A 25 -8.21 35.41 18.52
CA GLU A 25 -8.80 36.27 17.49
C GLU A 25 -9.75 37.34 18.06
N VAL A 26 -10.41 37.05 19.18
CA VAL A 26 -11.28 38.02 19.88
C VAL A 26 -10.44 39.00 20.70
N GLU A 27 -9.39 38.53 21.37
CA GLU A 27 -8.51 39.36 22.18
C GLU A 27 -7.66 40.34 21.33
N ALA A 28 -7.20 39.90 20.16
CA ALA A 28 -6.45 40.73 19.22
C ALA A 28 -7.33 41.74 18.46
N GLY A 29 -8.65 41.53 18.43
CA GLY A 29 -9.60 42.39 17.75
C GLY A 29 -9.83 43.72 18.50
N THR A 30 -9.77 44.84 17.80
CA THR A 30 -10.06 46.17 18.36
C THR A 30 -11.54 46.55 18.27
N GLU A 31 -12.39 45.63 17.79
CA GLU A 31 -13.82 45.89 17.57
C GLU A 31 -14.62 45.87 18.89
N PRO A 32 -15.55 46.82 19.07
CA PRO A 32 -16.36 46.88 20.29
C PRO A 32 -17.29 45.66 20.41
N SER A 33 -17.19 44.97 21.55
CA SER A 33 -17.94 43.76 21.91
C SER A 33 -19.47 43.83 21.71
N SER A 34 -20.08 45.01 21.84
CA SER A 34 -21.53 45.19 21.73
C SER A 34 -22.05 45.46 20.31
N ALA A 35 -21.20 45.88 19.37
CA ALA A 35 -21.65 46.40 18.07
C ALA A 35 -21.24 45.54 16.86
N ALA A 36 -20.40 44.52 17.05
CA ALA A 36 -19.92 43.66 15.99
C ALA A 36 -20.50 42.23 16.08
N PRO A 37 -21.50 41.87 15.24
CA PRO A 37 -22.06 40.51 15.20
C PRO A 37 -21.00 39.43 14.97
N ALA A 38 -19.95 39.76 14.21
CA ALA A 38 -18.84 38.85 13.93
C ALA A 38 -18.05 38.47 15.19
N VAL A 39 -17.86 39.39 16.14
CA VAL A 39 -17.16 39.10 17.41
C VAL A 39 -18.02 38.20 18.29
N GLN A 40 -19.33 38.47 18.36
CA GLN A 40 -20.27 37.65 19.12
C GLN A 40 -20.35 36.22 18.58
N ASP A 41 -20.36 36.05 17.26
CA ASP A 41 -20.34 34.74 16.63
C ASP A 41 -19.06 33.96 16.91
N LYS A 42 -17.88 34.62 16.90
CA LYS A 42 -16.62 34.00 17.29
C LYS A 42 -16.63 33.55 18.75
N VAL A 43 -17.09 34.41 19.66
CA VAL A 43 -17.20 34.10 21.09
C VAL A 43 -18.13 32.91 21.30
N ARG A 44 -19.31 32.90 20.68
CA ARG A 44 -20.26 31.78 20.77
C ARG A 44 -19.63 30.47 20.32
N ARG A 45 -19.00 30.46 19.13
CA ARG A 45 -18.33 29.26 18.60
C ARG A 45 -17.18 28.78 19.50
N GLY A 46 -16.43 29.71 20.09
CA GLY A 46 -15.36 29.39 21.02
C GLY A 46 -15.89 28.75 22.31
N LEU A 47 -16.96 29.32 22.87
CA LEU A 47 -17.65 28.78 24.04
C LEU A 47 -18.24 27.39 23.75
N ASP A 48 -18.89 27.20 22.61
CA ASP A 48 -19.44 25.90 22.21
C ASP A 48 -18.35 24.83 22.11
N ALA A 49 -17.20 25.16 21.50
CA ALA A 49 -16.06 24.25 21.38
C ALA A 49 -15.46 23.89 22.76
N LEU A 50 -15.29 24.88 23.63
CA LEU A 50 -14.77 24.67 24.98
C LEU A 50 -15.75 23.89 25.87
N GLN A 51 -17.05 24.10 25.72
CA GLN A 51 -18.07 23.36 26.44
C GLN A 51 -18.06 21.87 26.03
N GLN A 52 -17.92 21.59 24.72
CA GLN A 52 -17.76 20.22 24.23
C GLN A 52 -16.47 19.58 24.77
N ALA A 53 -15.34 20.29 24.73
CA ALA A 53 -14.09 19.81 25.29
C ALA A 53 -14.20 19.53 26.81
N ALA A 54 -14.86 20.41 27.57
CA ALA A 54 -15.10 20.24 28.99
C ALA A 54 -15.94 18.98 29.29
N ALA A 55 -16.96 18.71 28.47
CA ALA A 55 -17.76 17.49 28.59
C ALA A 55 -16.90 16.23 28.35
N MET A 56 -16.07 16.22 27.30
CA MET A 56 -15.16 15.09 27.04
C MET A 56 -14.17 14.87 28.19
N VAL A 57 -13.60 15.94 28.75
CA VAL A 57 -12.70 15.85 29.90
C VAL A 57 -13.42 15.33 31.15
N ALA A 58 -14.67 15.75 31.38
CA ALA A 58 -15.47 15.26 32.50
C ALA A 58 -15.73 13.76 32.38
N GLN A 59 -16.11 13.28 31.18
CA GLN A 59 -16.30 11.86 30.90
C GLN A 59 -15.01 11.06 31.12
N TYR A 60 -13.88 11.56 30.61
CA TYR A 60 -12.58 10.92 30.83
C TYR A 60 -12.23 10.82 32.32
N LYS A 61 -12.46 11.88 33.10
CA LYS A 61 -12.22 11.87 34.56
C LYS A 61 -13.09 10.84 35.27
N GLN A 62 -14.37 10.74 34.91
CA GLN A 62 -15.26 9.73 35.48
C GLN A 62 -14.80 8.30 35.16
N LYS A 63 -14.43 8.02 33.90
CA LYS A 63 -13.86 6.73 33.50
C LYS A 63 -12.58 6.42 34.28
N LYS A 64 -11.70 7.41 34.44
CA LYS A 64 -10.44 7.25 35.16
C LYS A 64 -10.63 6.95 36.65
N GLU A 65 -11.56 7.65 37.30
CA GLU A 65 -11.92 7.40 38.69
C GLU A 65 -12.48 5.98 38.88
N LEU A 66 -13.36 5.54 37.99
CA LEU A 66 -13.90 4.17 37.98
C LEU A 66 -12.78 3.14 37.87
N GLU A 67 -11.86 3.32 36.92
CA GLU A 67 -10.70 2.43 36.76
C GLU A 67 -9.79 2.41 37.98
N ASN A 68 -9.56 3.56 38.62
CA ASN A 68 -8.75 3.66 39.83
C ASN A 68 -9.39 2.89 41.00
N ARG A 69 -10.72 2.99 41.17
CA ARG A 69 -11.46 2.23 42.18
C ARG A 69 -11.44 0.73 41.92
N LEU A 70 -11.63 0.32 40.66
CA LEU A 70 -11.48 -1.08 40.30
C LEU A 70 -10.08 -1.59 40.58
N ALA A 71 -9.04 -0.80 40.28
CA ALA A 71 -7.66 -1.20 40.52
C ALA A 71 -7.35 -1.37 42.02
N SER A 72 -7.91 -0.51 42.89
CA SER A 72 -7.71 -0.64 44.34
C SER A 72 -8.46 -1.83 44.93
N MET A 73 -9.69 -2.10 44.49
CA MET A 73 -10.50 -3.22 44.97
C MET A 73 -10.05 -4.57 44.42
N ARG A 74 -9.49 -4.59 43.21
CA ARG A 74 -9.08 -5.80 42.50
C ARG A 74 -8.16 -6.69 43.33
N THR A 75 -7.19 -6.10 44.03
CA THR A 75 -6.23 -6.86 44.85
C THR A 75 -6.91 -7.59 46.01
N PHE A 76 -7.89 -6.96 46.67
CA PHE A 76 -8.65 -7.57 47.78
C PHE A 76 -9.61 -8.66 47.29
N VAL A 77 -10.20 -8.47 46.12
CA VAL A 77 -11.09 -9.47 45.50
C VAL A 77 -10.30 -10.68 45.02
N GLU A 78 -9.16 -10.47 44.34
CA GLU A 78 -8.29 -11.56 43.87
C GLU A 78 -7.62 -12.32 45.03
N SER A 79 -7.32 -11.65 46.14
CA SER A 79 -6.78 -12.30 47.35
C SER A 79 -7.83 -13.01 48.20
N GLY A 80 -9.12 -12.88 47.86
CA GLY A 80 -10.23 -13.46 48.62
C GLY A 80 -10.47 -12.82 49.99
N GLN A 81 -9.95 -11.60 50.20
CA GLN A 81 -10.12 -10.85 51.45
C GLN A 81 -11.30 -9.88 51.41
N ALA A 82 -11.90 -9.66 50.24
CA ALA A 82 -13.06 -8.81 50.08
C ALA A 82 -14.31 -9.44 50.72
N ASP A 83 -15.11 -8.61 51.40
CA ASP A 83 -16.43 -9.02 51.89
C ASP A 83 -17.46 -9.10 50.73
N GLU A 84 -18.66 -9.61 51.03
CA GLU A 84 -19.71 -9.80 50.02
C GLU A 84 -20.14 -8.46 49.37
N ASP A 85 -20.18 -7.38 50.16
CA ASP A 85 -20.58 -6.06 49.70
C ASP A 85 -19.53 -5.45 48.76
N GLN A 86 -18.25 -5.52 49.12
CA GLN A 86 -17.12 -5.09 48.28
C GLN A 86 -17.06 -5.91 46.99
N MET A 87 -17.30 -7.22 47.07
CA MET A 87 -17.31 -8.08 45.90
C MET A 87 -18.45 -7.70 44.96
N ARG A 88 -19.64 -7.41 45.50
CA ARG A 88 -20.78 -6.92 44.72
C ARG A 88 -20.48 -5.57 44.06
N GLU A 89 -19.94 -4.61 44.81
CA GLU A 89 -19.58 -3.30 44.28
C GLU A 89 -18.55 -3.43 43.14
N PHE A 90 -17.52 -4.27 43.31
CA PHE A 90 -16.51 -4.52 42.30
C PHE A 90 -17.11 -5.01 40.98
N TYR A 91 -18.01 -6.01 41.01
CA TYR A 91 -18.62 -6.53 39.79
C TYR A 91 -19.63 -5.56 39.16
N LEU A 92 -20.32 -4.74 39.96
CA LEU A 92 -21.17 -3.67 39.43
C LEU A 92 -20.35 -2.61 38.69
N LEU A 93 -19.25 -2.14 39.28
CA LEU A 93 -18.33 -1.21 38.64
C LEU A 93 -17.71 -1.81 37.38
N GLN A 94 -17.34 -3.09 37.41
CA GLN A 94 -16.80 -3.80 36.26
C GLN A 94 -17.81 -3.85 35.10
N THR A 95 -19.08 -4.10 35.42
CA THR A 95 -20.18 -4.08 34.44
C THR A 95 -20.33 -2.69 33.83
N GLN A 96 -20.33 -1.63 34.67
CA GLN A 96 -20.40 -0.25 34.19
C GLN A 96 -19.22 0.11 33.28
N LYS A 97 -18.00 -0.33 33.62
CA LYS A 97 -16.83 -0.16 32.75
C LYS A 97 -17.04 -0.81 31.39
N TRP A 98 -17.53 -2.06 31.35
CA TRP A 98 -17.78 -2.76 30.10
C TRP A 98 -18.89 -2.14 29.25
N ILE A 99 -19.92 -1.57 29.88
CA ILE A 99 -20.95 -0.79 29.18
C ILE A 99 -20.29 0.39 28.45
N ASN A 100 -19.47 1.17 29.13
CA ASN A 100 -18.79 2.32 28.53
C ASN A 100 -17.87 1.90 27.37
N ILE A 101 -17.06 0.84 27.56
CA ILE A 101 -16.20 0.31 26.51
C ILE A 101 -17.03 -0.15 25.31
N SER A 102 -18.14 -0.85 25.54
CA SER A 102 -18.98 -1.35 24.45
C SER A 102 -19.58 -0.21 23.64
N LEU A 103 -19.97 0.90 24.27
CA LEU A 103 -20.47 2.08 23.57
C LEU A 103 -19.38 2.73 22.70
N GLU A 104 -18.16 2.87 23.22
CA GLU A 104 -17.01 3.38 22.47
C GLU A 104 -16.66 2.46 21.27
N GLU A 105 -16.68 1.15 21.48
CA GLU A 105 -16.42 0.16 20.42
C GLU A 105 -17.51 0.18 19.33
N ILE A 106 -18.78 0.39 19.69
CA ILE A 106 -19.86 0.54 18.70
C ILE A 106 -19.60 1.74 17.79
N GLU A 107 -19.22 2.89 18.35
CA GLU A 107 -18.86 4.08 17.57
C GLU A 107 -17.65 3.81 16.67
N SER A 108 -16.64 3.11 17.19
CA SER A 108 -15.46 2.72 16.40
C SER A 108 -15.81 1.79 15.25
N ILE A 109 -16.69 0.80 15.47
CA ILE A 109 -17.18 -0.13 14.45
C ILE A 109 -17.98 0.62 13.38
N ASP A 110 -18.81 1.59 13.77
CA ASP A 110 -19.58 2.39 12.82
C ASP A 110 -18.65 3.19 11.89
N GLN A 111 -17.58 3.79 12.44
CA GLN A 111 -16.55 4.48 11.66
C GLN A 111 -15.81 3.53 10.71
N GLU A 112 -15.39 2.36 11.19
CA GLU A 112 -14.72 1.35 10.37
C GLU A 112 -15.65 0.84 9.25
N THR A 113 -16.92 0.59 9.56
CA THR A 113 -17.91 0.09 8.60
C THR A 113 -18.05 1.03 7.41
N VAL A 114 -17.99 2.35 7.61
CA VAL A 114 -18.00 3.33 6.52
C VAL A 114 -16.76 3.20 5.64
N ILE A 115 -15.57 3.04 6.25
CA ILE A 115 -14.31 2.84 5.52
C ILE A 115 -14.34 1.52 4.72
N LEU A 116 -14.81 0.44 5.34
CA LEU A 116 -14.90 -0.86 4.68
C LEU A 116 -15.90 -0.85 3.53
N ARG A 117 -17.03 -0.15 3.67
CA ARG A 117 -18.01 0.03 2.58
C ARG A 117 -17.45 0.85 1.44
N SER A 118 -16.71 1.93 1.72
CA SER A 118 -16.11 2.77 0.67
C SER A 118 -14.95 2.06 -0.06
N ARG A 119 -14.30 1.09 0.57
CA ARG A 119 -13.20 0.30 -0.02
C ARG A 119 -13.65 -1.05 -0.60
N ALA A 120 -14.89 -1.46 -0.37
CA ALA A 120 -15.45 -2.65 -0.98
C ALA A 120 -15.64 -2.41 -2.49
N PRO A 121 -14.99 -3.18 -3.38
CA PRO A 121 -15.32 -3.13 -4.79
C PRO A 121 -16.80 -3.49 -4.97
N PRO A 122 -17.52 -2.84 -5.91
CA PRO A 122 -18.92 -3.18 -6.16
C PRO A 122 -19.00 -4.67 -6.48
N HIS A 123 -19.72 -5.40 -5.64
CA HIS A 123 -20.21 -6.77 -5.81
C HIS A 123 -19.60 -7.58 -6.96
N GLY A 124 -18.69 -8.50 -6.62
CA GLY A 124 -18.45 -9.68 -7.45
C GLY A 124 -17.61 -9.47 -8.70
N THR A 125 -16.34 -9.09 -8.56
CA THR A 125 -15.35 -9.93 -9.25
C THR A 125 -15.00 -11.02 -8.27
N SER A 126 -15.40 -12.26 -8.58
CA SER A 126 -14.75 -13.40 -7.95
C SER A 126 -13.26 -13.09 -7.98
N ARG A 127 -12.58 -13.19 -6.83
CA ARG A 127 -11.12 -13.21 -6.85
C ARG A 127 -10.80 -14.45 -7.66
N GLN A 128 -10.67 -14.29 -8.97
CA GLN A 128 -10.34 -15.37 -9.86
C GLN A 128 -9.10 -15.96 -9.23
N VAL A 129 -9.20 -17.23 -8.84
CA VAL A 129 -8.07 -18.01 -8.37
C VAL A 129 -7.08 -17.88 -9.51
N ARG A 130 -6.17 -16.91 -9.41
CA ARG A 130 -5.21 -16.62 -10.46
C ARG A 130 -4.45 -17.91 -10.60
N ALA A 131 -4.51 -18.53 -11.78
CA ALA A 131 -3.76 -19.75 -12.03
C ALA A 131 -2.32 -19.51 -11.52
N PRO A 132 -1.76 -20.43 -10.71
CA PRO A 132 -0.47 -20.22 -10.09
C PRO A 132 0.53 -19.81 -11.17
N LEU A 133 1.17 -18.66 -10.96
CA LEU A 133 2.12 -18.09 -11.92
C LEU A 133 3.27 -19.08 -12.08
N LYS A 134 3.51 -19.55 -13.30
CA LYS A 134 4.68 -20.35 -13.62
C LYS A 134 5.91 -19.44 -13.50
N PRO A 135 6.88 -19.72 -12.62
CA PRO A 135 8.09 -18.90 -12.54
C PRO A 135 8.84 -18.97 -13.86
N PHE A 136 9.38 -17.84 -14.30
CA PHE A 136 10.20 -17.72 -15.49
C PHE A 136 11.43 -16.87 -15.16
N ILE A 137 12.52 -17.07 -15.89
CA ILE A 137 13.77 -16.31 -15.70
C ILE A 137 13.76 -15.16 -16.69
N LEU A 138 14.00 -13.95 -16.20
CA LEU A 138 14.15 -12.75 -17.02
C LEU A 138 15.64 -12.44 -17.22
N THR A 139 16.15 -12.60 -18.44
CA THR A 139 17.56 -12.34 -18.77
C THR A 139 17.73 -10.96 -19.43
N ARG A 140 18.92 -10.37 -19.30
CA ARG A 140 19.20 -9.06 -19.89
C ARG A 140 19.40 -9.13 -21.41
N ASP A 141 20.03 -10.21 -21.89
CA ASP A 141 20.43 -10.41 -23.27
C ASP A 141 19.94 -11.76 -23.82
N ALA A 142 19.89 -11.84 -25.15
CA ALA A 142 19.43 -13.02 -25.89
C ALA A 142 20.41 -14.19 -25.79
N ALA A 143 21.72 -13.92 -25.68
CA ALA A 143 22.73 -14.96 -25.49
C ALA A 143 22.53 -15.67 -24.14
N GLN A 144 22.32 -14.92 -23.05
CA GLN A 144 21.91 -15.49 -21.77
C GLN A 144 20.59 -16.25 -21.86
N ALA A 145 19.56 -15.72 -22.54
CA ALA A 145 18.29 -16.42 -22.72
C ALA A 145 18.49 -17.80 -23.39
N LYS A 146 19.38 -17.88 -24.38
CA LYS A 146 19.69 -19.12 -25.10
C LYS A 146 20.45 -20.11 -24.22
N VAL A 147 21.41 -19.64 -23.42
CA VAL A 147 22.19 -20.49 -22.50
C VAL A 147 21.30 -21.01 -21.36
N PHE A 148 20.55 -20.14 -20.69
CA PHE A 148 19.67 -20.51 -19.58
C PHE A 148 18.44 -21.31 -20.05
N GLY A 149 17.98 -21.11 -21.29
CA GLY A 149 16.85 -21.84 -21.86
C GLY A 149 17.19 -23.22 -22.42
N ALA A 150 18.44 -23.45 -22.84
CA ALA A 150 18.87 -24.70 -23.47
C ALA A 150 19.52 -25.72 -22.51
N GLY A 151 19.85 -25.34 -21.28
CA GLY A 151 20.49 -26.25 -20.33
C GLY A 151 20.30 -25.83 -18.87
N TYR A 152 19.75 -26.75 -18.06
CA TYR A 152 19.32 -26.64 -16.66
C TYR A 152 17.91 -26.07 -16.43
N PRO A 153 17.20 -26.62 -15.43
CA PRO A 153 15.90 -27.30 -15.57
C PRO A 153 14.90 -26.44 -16.37
N GLY A 154 14.17 -27.02 -17.34
CA GLY A 154 13.33 -26.38 -18.37
C GLY A 154 12.29 -25.32 -17.93
N VAL A 155 12.77 -24.28 -17.25
CA VAL A 155 12.07 -23.10 -16.81
C VAL A 155 12.05 -22.14 -18.00
N PRO A 156 10.88 -21.64 -18.40
CA PRO A 156 10.80 -20.63 -19.46
C PRO A 156 11.74 -19.46 -19.16
N THR A 157 12.62 -19.13 -20.10
CA THR A 157 13.51 -17.96 -20.04
C THR A 157 13.09 -16.98 -21.12
N MET A 158 13.00 -15.70 -20.78
CA MET A 158 12.65 -14.65 -21.73
C MET A 158 13.50 -13.41 -21.45
N THR A 159 13.74 -12.56 -22.45
CA THR A 159 14.51 -11.34 -22.22
C THR A 159 13.66 -10.24 -21.58
N VAL A 160 14.30 -9.29 -20.90
CA VAL A 160 13.64 -8.09 -20.34
C VAL A 160 12.79 -7.38 -21.41
N ASP A 161 13.34 -7.20 -22.62
CA ASP A 161 12.69 -6.52 -23.74
C ASP A 161 11.43 -7.27 -24.21
N ASP A 162 11.55 -8.59 -24.43
CA ASP A 162 10.44 -9.47 -24.82
C ASP A 162 9.29 -9.43 -23.78
N TRP A 163 9.64 -9.33 -22.48
CA TRP A 163 8.65 -9.23 -21.40
C TRP A 163 7.86 -7.92 -21.45
N TYR A 164 8.55 -6.80 -21.71
CA TYR A 164 7.89 -5.51 -21.86
C TYR A 164 6.97 -5.50 -23.09
N GLU A 165 7.39 -6.09 -24.19
CA GLU A 165 6.56 -6.22 -25.40
C GLU A 165 5.31 -7.08 -25.15
N GLN A 166 5.46 -8.22 -24.48
CA GLN A 166 4.35 -9.09 -24.15
C GLN A 166 3.33 -8.40 -23.23
N ARG A 167 3.80 -7.68 -22.21
CA ARG A 167 2.98 -6.89 -21.28
C ARG A 167 2.28 -5.72 -21.98
N ARG A 168 2.95 -5.06 -22.93
CA ARG A 168 2.36 -4.01 -23.79
C ARG A 168 1.23 -4.59 -24.64
N ARG A 169 1.46 -5.73 -25.30
CA ARG A 169 0.45 -6.42 -26.13
C ARG A 169 -0.78 -6.87 -25.34
N GLN A 170 -0.61 -7.24 -24.07
CA GLN A 170 -1.71 -7.63 -23.18
C GLN A 170 -2.45 -6.41 -22.56
N GLY A 171 -1.99 -5.19 -22.80
CA GLY A 171 -2.66 -3.97 -22.32
C GLY A 171 -2.59 -3.78 -20.79
N VAL A 172 -1.71 -4.49 -20.09
CA VAL A 172 -1.61 -4.49 -18.61
C VAL A 172 -0.51 -3.54 -18.10
N MET A 173 -0.03 -2.63 -18.95
CA MET A 173 1.00 -1.64 -18.58
C MET A 173 0.36 -0.27 -18.32
N PRO A 174 0.59 0.33 -17.13
CA PRO A 174 0.20 1.70 -16.89
C PRO A 174 1.08 2.64 -17.72
N GLY A 175 0.45 3.42 -18.60
CA GLY A 175 0.98 4.66 -19.21
C GLY A 175 2.45 4.65 -19.63
N GLN A 176 2.71 4.26 -20.89
CA GLN A 176 3.83 4.84 -21.66
C GLN A 176 3.33 5.18 -23.06
N THR A 177 2.99 6.44 -23.25
CA THR A 177 2.96 7.09 -24.56
C THR A 177 4.40 7.23 -25.07
N GLY A 178 4.70 6.66 -26.23
CA GLY A 178 5.88 7.02 -27.03
C GLY A 178 6.96 5.95 -27.13
N VAL A 179 6.79 5.02 -28.07
CA VAL A 179 7.91 4.57 -28.91
C VAL A 179 7.47 4.95 -30.32
N THR A 180 8.20 5.86 -30.97
CA THR A 180 7.92 6.29 -32.34
C THR A 180 8.23 5.13 -33.31
N ASP A 181 7.44 4.99 -34.38
CA ASP A 181 7.58 3.93 -35.39
C ASP A 181 9.03 3.81 -35.93
N ASP A 182 9.79 4.90 -35.93
CA ASP A 182 11.20 4.95 -36.32
C ASP A 182 12.14 4.09 -35.44
N GLU A 183 11.93 4.02 -34.12
CA GLU A 183 12.78 3.20 -33.23
C GLU A 183 12.49 1.70 -33.40
N LEU A 184 11.24 1.35 -33.70
CA LEU A 184 10.82 -0.01 -34.00
C LEU A 184 11.37 -0.49 -35.34
N GLN A 185 11.36 0.36 -36.37
CA GLN A 185 11.96 0.04 -37.67
C GLN A 185 13.48 -0.13 -37.56
N LYS A 186 14.17 0.74 -36.81
CA LYS A 186 15.61 0.63 -36.61
C LYS A 186 15.99 -0.67 -35.89
N LYS A 187 15.29 -1.05 -34.82
CA LYS A 187 15.50 -2.33 -34.12
C LYS A 187 15.22 -3.54 -35.02
N GLN A 188 14.18 -3.48 -35.86
CA GLN A 188 13.90 -4.56 -36.82
C GLN A 188 15.00 -4.68 -37.87
N GLN A 189 15.57 -3.56 -38.33
CA GLN A 189 16.66 -3.54 -39.29
C GLN A 189 17.97 -4.06 -38.67
N GLU A 190 18.28 -3.66 -37.44
CA GLU A 190 19.46 -4.10 -36.69
C GLU A 190 19.40 -5.60 -36.37
N LYS A 191 18.22 -6.13 -35.99
CA LYS A 191 18.00 -7.57 -35.78
C LYS A 191 18.14 -8.38 -37.08
N LYS A 192 17.76 -7.78 -38.22
CA LYS A 192 17.89 -8.40 -39.54
C LYS A 192 19.35 -8.40 -40.01
N GLU A 193 20.12 -7.36 -39.69
CA GLU A 193 21.57 -7.34 -39.88
C GLU A 193 22.28 -8.37 -38.98
N GLU A 194 21.85 -8.55 -37.73
CA GLU A 194 22.36 -9.62 -36.85
C GLU A 194 21.98 -11.04 -37.33
N GLU A 195 20.80 -11.23 -37.91
CA GLU A 195 20.40 -12.51 -38.55
C GLU A 195 21.11 -12.72 -39.89
N ASP A 196 21.43 -11.68 -40.66
CA ASP A 196 22.18 -11.80 -41.93
C ASP A 196 23.66 -12.20 -41.72
N ASP A 197 24.17 -12.18 -40.48
CA ASP A 197 25.42 -12.85 -40.10
C ASP A 197 25.28 -14.41 -40.10
N GLU A 198 24.09 -14.96 -40.39
CA GLU A 198 23.91 -16.37 -40.74
C GLU A 198 24.80 -16.77 -41.93
N GLU A 199 25.07 -15.86 -42.87
CA GLU A 199 25.96 -16.12 -43.99
C GLU A 199 27.42 -16.31 -43.52
N ALA A 200 27.84 -15.58 -42.47
CA ALA A 200 29.13 -15.75 -41.82
C ALA A 200 29.21 -17.10 -41.08
N LEU A 201 28.12 -17.53 -40.42
CA LEU A 201 28.03 -18.85 -39.79
C LEU A 201 28.05 -20.00 -40.81
N GLN A 202 27.34 -19.87 -41.93
CA GLN A 202 27.37 -20.84 -43.02
C GLN A 202 28.75 -20.90 -43.68
N LYS A 203 29.39 -19.74 -43.92
CA LYS A 203 30.75 -19.67 -44.42
C LYS A 203 31.76 -20.31 -43.46
N ALA A 204 31.59 -20.14 -42.15
CA ALA A 204 32.44 -20.78 -41.14
C ALA A 204 32.27 -22.31 -41.13
N ARG A 205 31.04 -22.82 -41.25
CA ARG A 205 30.78 -24.26 -41.38
C ARG A 205 31.36 -24.83 -42.67
N ASN A 206 31.13 -24.17 -43.80
CA ASN A 206 31.66 -24.59 -45.10
C ASN A 206 33.20 -24.56 -45.12
N TRP A 207 33.82 -23.63 -44.38
CA TRP A 207 35.26 -23.56 -44.21
C TRP A 207 35.82 -24.73 -43.39
N ASP A 208 35.05 -25.21 -42.41
CA ASP A 208 35.42 -26.38 -41.61
C ASP A 208 35.33 -27.67 -42.44
N ASP A 209 34.21 -27.87 -43.16
CA ASP A 209 34.02 -29.01 -44.09
C ASP A 209 35.11 -29.07 -45.17
N TRP A 210 35.55 -27.91 -45.68
CA TRP A 210 36.64 -27.83 -46.65
C TRP A 210 37.97 -28.27 -46.03
N LYS A 211 38.28 -27.88 -44.80
CA LYS A 211 39.52 -28.31 -44.13
C LYS A 211 39.54 -29.81 -43.83
N ASP A 212 38.39 -30.40 -43.53
CA ASP A 212 38.27 -31.85 -43.31
C ASP A 212 38.58 -32.66 -44.58
N THR A 213 38.19 -32.13 -45.74
CA THR A 213 38.46 -32.76 -47.05
C THR A 213 39.83 -32.37 -47.64
N HIS A 214 40.46 -31.31 -47.13
CA HIS A 214 41.76 -30.78 -47.60
C HIS A 214 42.79 -30.69 -46.47
N PRO A 215 43.30 -31.84 -45.97
CA PRO A 215 44.28 -31.86 -44.90
C PRO A 215 45.57 -31.13 -45.29
N LYS A 216 46.16 -30.43 -44.33
CA LYS A 216 47.36 -29.63 -44.49
C LYS A 216 48.53 -30.53 -44.95
N GLY A 217 49.00 -30.34 -46.19
CA GLY A 217 50.08 -31.13 -46.78
C GLY A 217 49.73 -31.92 -48.05
N TYR A 218 48.50 -31.79 -48.59
CA TYR A 218 48.06 -32.50 -49.81
C TYR A 218 48.85 -32.17 -51.10
N GLY A 219 49.78 -31.21 -51.09
CA GLY A 219 50.49 -30.72 -52.29
C GLY A 219 52.02 -30.74 -52.24
N ASN A 220 52.66 -31.27 -51.20
CA ASN A 220 54.13 -31.31 -51.12
C ASN A 220 54.63 -32.70 -50.69
N ARG A 221 54.71 -33.62 -51.66
CA ARG A 221 55.22 -35.00 -51.47
C ARG A 221 56.51 -35.31 -52.26
N GLN A 222 57.09 -34.31 -52.92
CA GLN A 222 58.24 -34.49 -53.82
C GLN A 222 59.53 -33.80 -53.32
N ASN A 223 59.58 -33.38 -52.05
CA ASN A 223 60.80 -32.86 -51.46
C ASN A 223 60.91 -33.31 -49.98
N MET A 224 61.09 -34.61 -49.79
CA MET A 224 61.56 -35.18 -48.52
C MET A 224 63.05 -35.49 -48.71
N GLY A 225 63.89 -34.49 -48.50
CA GLY A 225 65.33 -34.64 -48.29
C GLY A 225 65.63 -34.83 -46.81
#